data_AF-A0A1F8DTU7-F1
#
_entry.id   AF-A0A1F8DTU7-F1
#
_cell.length_a   1.000
_cell.length_b   1.000
_cell.length_c   1.000
_cell.angle_alpha   90.00
_cell.angle_beta   90.00
_cell.angle_gamma   90.00
#
_symmetry.space_group_name_H-M   'P 1'
#
loop_
_entity.id
_entity.type
_entity.pdbx_description
1 polymer ?
#
loop_
_entity_poly.entity_id
_entity_poly.type
_entity_poly.pdbx_seq_one_letter_code
_entity_poly.pdbx_strand_id
1 'polypeptide(L)'
;MGKLFIIIVILLLVGLGNAAYVSAEKSSGGTVACYIVDGCDRVLSSPYAYLAGVPLYIWGIVYYALGLLLLALASKEKISRNIFFAYMCVGTAASLVFLYLQAFVIEAFCFSCLLSALFIFTLTILAWFYMRSLRGLAS
;
A
#
# COMPACT_ATOMS: atom_id res chain seq x y z
N MET A 1 -16.41 -16.20 4.47
CA MET A 1 -15.18 -15.59 5.03
C MET A 1 -13.91 -15.93 4.25
N GLY A 2 -13.68 -17.19 3.85
CA GLY A 2 -12.45 -17.58 3.12
C GLY A 2 -12.19 -16.80 1.82
N LYS A 3 -13.23 -16.53 1.01
CA LYS A 3 -13.08 -15.78 -0.25
C LYS A 3 -12.49 -14.37 -0.04
N LEU A 4 -13.01 -13.61 0.93
CA LEU A 4 -12.54 -12.24 1.19
C LEU A 4 -11.10 -12.23 1.72
N PHE A 5 -10.78 -13.18 2.61
CA PHE A 5 -9.44 -13.36 3.15
C PHE A 5 -8.43 -13.66 2.03
N ILE A 6 -8.76 -14.59 1.12
CA ILE A 6 -7.92 -14.93 -0.03
C ILE A 6 -7.68 -13.70 -0.92
N ILE A 7 -8.72 -12.90 -1.20
CA ILE A 7 -8.55 -11.70 -2.03
C ILE A 7 -7.60 -10.69 -1.37
N ILE A 8 -7.71 -10.47 -0.06
CA ILE A 8 -6.80 -9.57 0.68
C ILE A 8 -5.36 -10.09 0.62
N VAL A 9 -5.15 -11.40 0.81
CA VAL A 9 -3.82 -12.03 0.71
C VAL A 9 -3.23 -11.82 -0.69
N ILE A 10 -4.02 -12.08 -1.74
CA ILE A 10 -3.57 -11.89 -3.13
C ILE A 10 -3.19 -10.42 -3.37
N LEU A 11 -4.01 -9.47 -2.94
CA LEU A 11 -3.72 -8.03 -3.08
C LEU A 11 -2.45 -7.62 -2.34
N LEU A 12 -2.23 -8.13 -1.12
CA LEU A 12 -1.01 -7.87 -0.35
C LEU A 12 0.23 -8.44 -1.05
N LEU A 13 0.14 -9.65 -1.61
CA LEU A 13 1.24 -10.27 -2.35
C LEU A 13 1.54 -9.52 -3.65
N VAL A 14 0.51 -9.09 -4.38
CA VAL A 14 0.68 -8.28 -5.59
C VAL A 14 1.30 -6.93 -5.25
N GLY A 15 0.85 -6.27 -4.19
CA GLY A 15 1.44 -5.01 -3.70
C GLY A 15 2.90 -5.17 -3.28
N LEU A 16 3.23 -6.25 -2.58
CA LEU A 16 4.60 -6.60 -2.21
C LEU A 16 5.47 -6.86 -3.45
N GLY A 17 4.95 -7.60 -4.43
CA GLY A 17 5.62 -7.86 -5.71
C GLY A 17 5.89 -6.58 -6.49
N ASN A 18 4.92 -5.67 -6.54
CA ASN A 18 5.10 -4.36 -7.17
C ASN A 18 6.18 -3.52 -6.46
N ALA A 19 6.17 -3.48 -5.13
CA ALA A 19 7.18 -2.77 -4.37
C ALA A 19 8.58 -3.38 -4.56
N ALA A 20 8.68 -4.72 -4.59
CA ALA A 20 9.92 -5.43 -4.87
C ALA A 20 10.42 -5.17 -6.30
N TYR A 21 9.53 -5.15 -7.30
CA TYR A 21 9.88 -4.83 -8.69
C TYR A 21 10.46 -3.41 -8.80
N VAL A 22 9.78 -2.40 -8.24
CA VAL A 22 10.28 -1.02 -8.23
C VAL A 22 11.63 -0.92 -7.50
N SER A 23 11.81 -1.68 -6.42
CA SER A 23 13.08 -1.72 -5.68
C SER A 23 14.21 -2.32 -6.51
N ALA A 24 13.95 -3.41 -7.23
CA ALA A 24 14.93 -4.08 -8.09
C ALA A 24 15.36 -3.15 -9.24
N GLU A 25 14.40 -2.52 -9.93
CA GLU A 25 14.67 -1.58 -11.02
C GLU A 25 15.51 -0.39 -10.56
N LYS A 26 15.13 0.23 -9.41
CA LYS A 26 15.90 1.33 -8.80
C LYS A 26 17.31 0.88 -8.40
N SER A 27 17.47 -0.35 -7.90
CA SER A 27 18.78 -0.87 -7.48
C SER A 27 19.68 -1.24 -8.67
N SER A 28 19.11 -1.58 -9.82
CA SER A 28 19.84 -1.82 -11.07
C SER A 28 20.25 -0.53 -11.80
N GLY A 29 19.94 0.65 -11.25
CA GLY A 29 20.17 1.94 -11.90
C GLY A 29 19.22 2.20 -13.06
N GLY A 30 18.16 1.39 -13.21
CA GLY A 30 17.13 1.56 -14.22
C GLY A 30 16.19 2.71 -13.86
N THR A 31 15.66 3.37 -14.89
CA THR A 31 14.50 4.25 -14.73
C THR A 31 13.26 3.39 -14.56
N VAL A 32 12.45 3.68 -13.54
CA VAL A 32 11.18 2.96 -13.35
C VAL A 32 10.34 3.18 -14.61
N ALA A 33 9.93 2.09 -15.26
CA ALA A 33 9.18 2.14 -16.50
C ALA A 33 7.83 2.85 -16.30
N CYS A 34 7.79 4.15 -16.59
CA CYS A 34 6.58 4.94 -16.49
C CYS A 34 5.89 4.98 -17.85
N TYR A 35 5.03 3.98 -18.01
CA TYR A 35 4.39 3.63 -19.28
C TYR A 35 3.31 4.63 -19.73
N ILE A 36 2.70 5.36 -18.79
CA ILE A 36 1.46 6.14 -19.04
C ILE A 36 1.58 7.62 -18.65
N VAL A 37 2.45 7.97 -17.69
CA VAL A 37 2.58 9.35 -17.18
C VAL A 37 4.04 9.72 -17.04
N ASP A 38 4.47 10.76 -17.75
CA ASP A 38 5.78 11.37 -17.58
C ASP A 38 5.83 12.10 -16.23
N GLY A 39 6.90 11.88 -15.46
CA GLY A 39 7.09 12.54 -14.16
C GLY A 39 7.44 11.62 -12.99
N CYS A 40 7.41 10.30 -13.16
CA CYS A 40 7.91 9.37 -12.15
C CYS A 40 9.33 9.70 -11.71
N ASP A 41 10.22 10.05 -12.65
CA ASP A 41 11.61 10.37 -12.30
C ASP A 41 11.69 11.59 -11.38
N ARG A 42 10.87 12.63 -11.65
CA ARG A 42 10.74 13.78 -10.75
C ARG A 42 10.22 13.41 -9.37
N VAL A 43 9.21 12.54 -9.29
CA VAL A 43 8.68 12.07 -8.01
C VAL A 43 9.72 11.25 -7.24
N LEU A 44 10.41 10.34 -7.92
CA LEU A 44 11.38 9.41 -7.33
C LEU A 44 12.75 10.04 -7.03
N SER A 45 13.06 11.19 -7.62
CA SER A 45 14.25 12.00 -7.35
C SER A 45 13.96 13.15 -6.38
N SER A 46 12.69 13.37 -6.01
CA SER A 46 12.31 14.39 -5.04
C SER A 46 12.76 14.02 -3.61
N PRO A 47 12.97 14.99 -2.70
CA PRO A 47 13.25 14.70 -1.29
C PRO A 47 12.09 13.94 -0.62
N TYR A 48 10.86 14.06 -1.13
CA TYR A 48 9.70 13.33 -0.64
C TYR A 48 9.73 11.84 -1.00
N ALA A 49 10.58 11.43 -1.94
CA ALA A 49 10.83 10.02 -2.24
C ALA A 49 11.48 9.26 -1.07
N TYR A 50 12.06 10.01 -0.11
CA TYR A 50 12.77 9.50 1.04
C TYR A 50 12.03 9.90 2.31
N LEU A 51 11.55 8.90 3.05
CA LEU A 51 10.95 9.09 4.36
C LEU A 51 11.97 8.66 5.41
N ALA A 52 12.40 9.60 6.26
CA ALA A 52 13.48 9.40 7.24
C ALA A 52 14.80 8.89 6.62
N GLY A 53 15.15 9.35 5.41
CA GLY A 53 16.33 8.90 4.67
C GLY A 53 16.17 7.53 3.99
N VAL A 54 15.02 6.86 4.18
CA VAL A 54 14.71 5.57 3.58
C VAL A 54 13.76 5.76 2.41
N PRO A 55 14.06 5.22 1.22
CA PRO A 55 13.20 5.40 0.07
C PRO A 55 11.84 4.71 0.24
N LEU A 56 10.81 5.34 -0.31
CA LEU A 56 9.41 4.93 -0.18
C LEU A 56 9.10 3.50 -0.62
N TYR A 57 9.86 2.96 -1.59
CA TYR A 57 9.66 1.58 -2.05
C TYR A 57 9.93 0.56 -0.93
N ILE A 58 10.88 0.85 -0.02
CA ILE A 58 11.18 -0.02 1.14
C ILE A 58 10.02 0.05 2.14
N TRP A 59 9.50 1.26 2.39
CA TRP A 59 8.32 1.45 3.24
C TRP A 59 7.10 0.70 2.71
N GLY A 60 6.92 0.65 1.39
CA GLY A 60 5.90 -0.18 0.74
C GLY A 60 6.06 -1.67 1.06
N ILE A 61 7.26 -2.23 0.91
CA ILE A 61 7.55 -3.64 1.23
C ILE A 61 7.22 -3.94 2.70
N VAL A 62 7.71 -3.09 3.62
CA VAL A 62 7.46 -3.24 5.05
C VAL A 62 5.95 -3.17 5.34
N TYR A 63 5.23 -2.26 4.68
CA TYR A 63 3.79 -2.12 4.85
C TYR A 63 3.02 -3.38 4.43
N TYR A 64 3.31 -3.93 3.25
CA TYR A 64 2.64 -5.13 2.76
C TYR A 64 3.01 -6.37 3.59
N ALA A 65 4.28 -6.50 4.00
CA ALA A 65 4.73 -7.61 4.85
C ALA A 65 4.06 -7.59 6.24
N LEU A 66 4.01 -6.42 6.89
CA LEU A 66 3.31 -6.24 8.15
C LEU A 66 1.80 -6.46 8.00
N GLY A 67 1.22 -6.02 6.88
CA GLY A 67 -0.17 -6.30 6.53
C GLY A 67 -0.49 -7.80 6.50
N LEU A 68 0.38 -8.62 5.90
CA LEU A 68 0.22 -10.09 5.89
C LEU A 68 0.30 -10.69 7.30
N LEU A 69 1.26 -10.24 8.11
CA LEU A 69 1.41 -10.70 9.49
C LEU A 69 0.18 -10.36 10.34
N LEU A 70 -0.28 -9.11 10.26
CA LEU A 70 -1.46 -8.65 10.98
C LEU A 70 -2.73 -9.37 10.51
N LEU A 71 -2.84 -9.66 9.21
CA LEU A 71 -3.96 -10.44 8.67
C LEU A 71 -3.98 -11.88 9.21
N ALA A 72 -2.82 -12.53 9.32
CA ALA A 72 -2.70 -13.86 9.93
C ALA A 72 -3.12 -13.85 11.41
N LEU A 73 -2.72 -12.81 12.16
CA LEU A 73 -3.14 -12.62 13.56
C LEU A 73 -4.63 -12.30 13.70
N ALA A 74 -5.18 -11.51 12.77
CA ALA A 74 -6.60 -11.15 12.70
C ALA A 74 -7.52 -12.35 12.36
N SER A 75 -6.97 -13.47 11.92
CA SER A 75 -7.70 -14.73 11.78
C SER A 75 -7.88 -15.46 13.11
N LYS A 76 -7.02 -15.22 14.12
CA LYS A 76 -7.05 -15.89 15.42
C LYS A 76 -7.72 -15.06 16.50
N GLU A 77 -7.47 -13.75 16.52
CA GLU A 77 -7.83 -12.84 17.62
C GLU A 77 -8.77 -11.72 17.14
N LYS A 78 -9.83 -11.42 17.92
CA LYS A 78 -10.75 -10.30 17.61
C LYS A 78 -10.07 -8.93 17.75
N ILE A 79 -9.18 -8.76 18.74
CA ILE A 79 -8.44 -7.51 18.96
C ILE A 79 -7.54 -7.19 17.76
N SER A 80 -6.86 -8.21 17.22
CA SER A 80 -5.98 -8.08 16.06
C SER A 80 -6.70 -7.59 14.80
N ARG A 81 -8.03 -7.78 14.67
CA ARG A 81 -8.81 -7.20 13.55
C ARG A 81 -8.94 -5.69 13.61
N ASN A 82 -9.19 -5.13 14.79
CA ASN A 82 -9.25 -3.68 14.94
C ASN A 82 -7.88 -3.06 14.65
N ILE A 83 -6.79 -3.71 15.09
CA ILE A 83 -5.42 -3.28 14.79
C ILE A 83 -5.15 -3.34 13.28
N PHE A 84 -5.52 -4.43 12.61
CA PHE A 84 -5.37 -4.56 11.16
C PHE A 84 -6.13 -3.46 10.40
N PHE A 85 -7.37 -3.14 10.80
CA PHE A 85 -8.13 -2.07 10.18
C PHE A 85 -7.51 -0.68 10.43
N ALA A 86 -7.09 -0.40 11.67
CA ALA A 86 -6.40 0.84 11.99
C ALA A 86 -5.12 0.99 11.15
N TYR A 87 -4.36 -0.09 10.98
CA TYR A 87 -3.18 -0.14 10.13
C TYR A 87 -3.50 0.21 8.66
N MET A 88 -4.57 -0.35 8.10
CA MET A 88 -5.03 -0.05 6.73
C MET A 88 -5.46 1.41 6.56
N CYS A 89 -6.11 1.99 7.57
CA CYS A 89 -6.46 3.41 7.58
C CYS A 89 -5.21 4.31 7.57
N VAL A 90 -4.16 3.95 8.31
CA VAL A 90 -2.88 4.70 8.29
C VAL A 90 -2.27 4.67 6.89
N GLY A 91 -2.24 3.52 6.23
CA GLY A 91 -1.75 3.41 4.85
C GLY A 91 -2.54 4.27 3.86
N THR A 92 -3.87 4.32 4.02
CA THR A 92 -4.74 5.18 3.19
C THR A 92 -4.47 6.66 3.42
N ALA A 93 -4.33 7.07 4.68
CA ALA A 93 -3.97 8.45 5.02
C ALA A 93 -2.61 8.84 4.44
N ALA A 94 -1.61 7.97 4.55
CA ALA A 94 -0.31 8.17 3.92
C ALA A 94 -0.44 8.29 2.39
N SER A 95 -1.23 7.42 1.76
CA SER A 95 -1.47 7.46 0.30
C SER A 95 -2.13 8.77 -0.15
N LEU A 96 -3.09 9.29 0.61
CA LEU A 96 -3.70 10.60 0.37
C LEU A 96 -2.68 11.74 0.49
N VAL A 97 -1.81 11.69 1.50
CA VAL A 97 -0.73 12.68 1.66
C VAL A 97 0.22 12.64 0.46
N PHE A 98 0.59 11.45 -0.02
CA PHE A 98 1.43 11.32 -1.22
C PHE A 98 0.74 11.83 -2.49
N LEU A 99 -0.56 11.58 -2.64
CA LEU A 99 -1.36 12.11 -3.73
C LEU A 99 -1.41 13.65 -3.69
N TYR A 100 -1.57 14.23 -2.50
CA TYR A 100 -1.52 15.67 -2.29
C TYR A 100 -0.14 16.25 -2.65
N LEU A 101 0.94 15.61 -2.20
CA LEU A 101 2.32 15.99 -2.56
C LEU A 101 2.55 15.95 -4.07
N GLN A 102 2.10 14.90 -4.75
CA GLN A 102 2.24 14.76 -6.21
C GLN A 102 1.47 15.83 -6.98
N ALA A 103 0.24 16.14 -6.57
CA ALA A 103 -0.62 17.09 -7.26
C ALA A 103 -0.24 18.56 -7.00
N PHE A 104 0.12 18.92 -5.77
CA PHE A 104 0.32 20.33 -5.38
C PHE A 104 1.78 20.75 -5.19
N VAL A 105 2.69 19.82 -4.90
CA VAL A 105 4.08 20.15 -4.57
C VAL A 105 5.03 19.79 -5.71
N ILE A 106 4.92 18.56 -6.23
CA ILE A 106 5.80 18.06 -7.30
C ILE A 106 5.23 18.41 -8.68
N GLU A 107 3.91 18.61 -8.76
CA GLU A 107 3.16 18.85 -10.00
C GLU A 107 3.44 17.77 -11.06
N ALA A 108 3.68 16.54 -10.60
CA ALA A 108 4.01 15.38 -11.42
C ALA A 108 3.39 14.12 -10.83
N PHE A 109 2.87 13.26 -11.70
CA PHE A 109 2.23 12.01 -11.30
C PHE A 109 3.13 10.82 -11.57
N CYS A 110 3.13 9.86 -10.65
CA CYS A 110 3.88 8.61 -10.79
C CYS A 110 2.92 7.43 -10.88
N PHE A 111 2.91 6.73 -12.01
CA PHE A 111 1.97 5.62 -12.26
C PHE A 111 2.10 4.52 -11.19
N SER A 112 3.32 4.11 -10.83
CA SER A 112 3.55 3.08 -9.80
C SER A 112 3.07 3.52 -8.41
N CYS A 113 3.16 4.81 -8.09
CA CYS A 113 2.63 5.37 -6.84
C CYS A 113 1.09 5.43 -6.85
N LEU A 114 0.47 5.84 -7.96
CA LEU A 114 -0.98 5.82 -8.12
C LEU A 114 -1.52 4.39 -8.01
N LEU A 115 -0.83 3.44 -8.65
CA LEU A 115 -1.20 2.03 -8.59
C LEU A 115 -1.13 1.52 -7.14
N SER A 116 -0.07 1.85 -6.41
CA SER A 116 0.06 1.50 -4.99
C SER A 116 -1.03 2.15 -4.13
N ALA A 117 -1.38 3.41 -4.39
CA ALA A 117 -2.48 4.07 -3.70
C ALA A 117 -3.80 3.33 -3.95
N LEU A 118 -4.10 2.96 -5.20
CA LEU A 118 -5.27 2.15 -5.55
C LEU A 118 -5.30 0.80 -4.82
N PHE A 119 -4.16 0.10 -4.71
CA PHE A 119 -4.05 -1.13 -3.93
C PHE A 119 -4.41 -0.91 -2.46
N ILE A 120 -3.87 0.15 -1.84
CA ILE A 120 -4.12 0.48 -0.43
C ILE A 120 -5.59 0.88 -0.18
N PHE A 121 -6.19 1.68 -1.07
CA PHE A 121 -7.61 2.01 -1.01
C PHE A 121 -8.48 0.75 -1.10
N THR A 122 -8.18 -0.11 -2.07
CA THR A 122 -8.91 -1.37 -2.27
C THR A 122 -8.78 -2.29 -1.06
N LEU A 123 -7.57 -2.43 -0.51
CA LEU A 123 -7.31 -3.19 0.72
C LEU A 123 -8.10 -2.65 1.91
N THR A 124 -8.18 -1.33 2.05
CA THR A 124 -8.91 -0.68 3.16
C THR A 124 -10.41 -0.90 3.05
N ILE A 125 -10.97 -0.81 1.84
CA ILE A 125 -12.38 -1.14 1.58
C ILE A 125 -12.65 -2.61 1.91
N LEU A 126 -11.79 -3.53 1.46
CA LEU A 126 -11.94 -4.95 1.79
C LEU A 126 -11.79 -5.23 3.28
N ALA A 127 -10.84 -4.58 3.97
CA ALA A 127 -10.67 -4.69 5.41
C ALA A 127 -11.92 -4.21 6.16
N TRP A 128 -12.55 -3.13 5.68
CA TRP A 128 -13.81 -2.63 6.21
C TRP A 128 -14.96 -3.64 6.01
N PHE A 129 -15.10 -4.19 4.81
CA PHE A 129 -16.09 -5.25 4.53
C PHE A 129 -15.85 -6.51 5.36
N TYR A 130 -14.59 -6.91 5.55
CA TYR A 130 -14.22 -8.01 6.44
C TYR A 130 -14.73 -7.75 7.85
N MET A 131 -14.44 -6.58 8.44
CA MET A 131 -14.94 -6.23 9.76
C MET A 131 -16.47 -6.20 9.84
N ARG A 132 -17.15 -5.64 8.84
CA ARG A 132 -18.62 -5.54 8.81
C ARG A 132 -19.29 -6.91 8.74
N SER A 133 -18.81 -7.78 7.85
CA SER A 133 -19.31 -9.15 7.72
C SER A 133 -19.16 -9.95 9.00
N LEU A 134 -18.22 -9.58 9.86
CA LEU A 134 -17.92 -10.27 11.11
C LEU A 134 -18.65 -9.71 12.33
N ARG A 135 -19.00 -8.42 12.32
CA ARG A 135 -19.92 -7.84 13.30
C ARG A 135 -21.34 -8.37 13.13
N GLY A 136 -21.79 -8.61 11.89
CA GLY A 136 -23.11 -9.19 11.61
C GLY A 136 -23.29 -10.66 12.03
N LEU A 137 -22.22 -11.38 12.38
CA LEU A 137 -22.30 -12.73 12.97
C LEU A 137 -22.26 -12.71 14.52
N ALA A 138 -22.00 -11.55 15.12
CA ALA A 138 -21.90 -11.39 16.57
C ALA A 138 -23.16 -10.74 17.20
N SER A 139 -24.19 -10.51 16.40
CA SER A 139 -25.55 -10.08 16.77
C SER A 139 -26.52 -11.22 16.54
#